data_AF-A0A6J6MCM8-F1
#
_entry.id   AF-A0A6J6MCM8-F1
#
_cell.length_a   1.000
_cell.length_b   1.000
_cell.length_c   1.000
_cell.angle_alpha   90.00
_cell.angle_beta   90.00
_cell.angle_gamma   90.00
#
_symmetry.space_group_name_H-M   'P 1'
#
loop_
_entity.id
_entity.type
_entity.pdbx_description
1 polymer ?
#
loop_
_entity_poly.entity_id
_entity_poly.type
_entity_poly.pdbx_seq_one_letter_code
_entity_poly.pdbx_strand_id
1 'polypeptide(L)'
;MSFKVGETVVYPHHGAALIEAIETRVIKGEEKTYLVLKVKQGDLTVRVPSENVDLVGVRDVVDSAGLDRVFNVLRQPYTEEPTNWSRRYKANLEKLASGDVIKVAEVVRDLYRRDLDRGLSAGEKRMLAKAKQILISELALAERTDEEKAGVILDEVLAS
;
A
#
# COMPACT_ATOMS: atom_id res chain seq x y z
N MET A 1 6.06 -17.66 -6.03
CA MET A 1 6.85 -16.72 -6.86
C MET A 1 8.33 -16.88 -6.49
N SER A 2 9.26 -16.68 -7.43
CA SER A 2 10.70 -16.72 -7.13
C SER A 2 11.22 -15.30 -6.91
N PHE A 3 11.30 -14.88 -5.65
CA PHE A 3 11.82 -13.58 -5.26
C PHE A 3 13.32 -13.47 -5.54
N LYS A 4 13.77 -12.31 -6.04
CA LYS A 4 15.19 -12.05 -6.32
C LYS A 4 15.74 -10.92 -5.46
N VAL A 5 17.03 -11.00 -5.14
CA VAL A 5 17.76 -9.90 -4.48
C VAL A 5 17.74 -8.67 -5.39
N GLY A 6 17.46 -7.50 -4.81
CA GLY A 6 17.30 -6.23 -5.53
C GLY A 6 15.87 -5.95 -6.02
N GLU A 7 14.95 -6.89 -5.84
CA GLU A 7 13.53 -6.69 -6.14
C GLU A 7 12.87 -5.84 -5.05
N THR A 8 11.98 -4.94 -5.46
CA THR A 8 11.16 -4.18 -4.51
C THR A 8 9.82 -4.88 -4.38
N VAL A 9 9.46 -5.18 -3.15
CA VAL A 9 8.18 -5.79 -2.77
C VAL A 9 7.47 -4.87 -1.78
N VAL A 10 6.19 -5.10 -1.56
CA VAL A 10 5.41 -4.36 -0.58
C VAL A 10 5.15 -5.25 0.63
N TYR A 11 5.55 -4.74 1.79
CA TYR A 11 5.24 -5.34 3.08
C TYR A 11 3.99 -4.69 3.68
N PRO A 12 2.97 -5.47 4.09
CA PRO A 12 1.75 -4.91 4.65
C PRO A 12 2.00 -3.93 5.79
N HIS A 13 1.23 -2.85 5.81
CA HIS A 13 1.29 -1.75 6.79
C HIS A 13 2.57 -0.90 6.85
N HIS A 14 3.69 -1.38 6.28
CA HIS A 14 4.98 -0.67 6.29
C HIS A 14 5.37 -0.15 4.89
N GLY A 15 4.57 -0.47 3.88
CA GLY A 15 4.80 -0.05 2.51
C GLY A 15 5.94 -0.84 1.90
N ALA A 16 6.71 -0.19 1.04
CA ALA A 16 7.68 -0.92 0.26
C ALA A 16 8.96 -1.28 0.99
N ALA A 17 9.43 -2.47 0.66
CA ALA A 17 10.66 -3.04 1.13
C ALA A 17 11.50 -3.56 -0.05
N LEU A 18 12.81 -3.34 0.04
CA LEU A 18 13.79 -3.91 -0.88
C LEU A 18 14.24 -5.27 -0.35
N ILE A 19 14.31 -6.28 -1.22
CA ILE A 19 14.96 -7.55 -0.89
C ILE A 19 16.47 -7.33 -0.92
N GLU A 20 17.08 -7.20 0.26
CA GLU A 20 18.52 -6.94 0.42
C GLU A 20 19.34 -8.22 0.26
N ALA A 21 18.83 -9.34 0.80
CA ALA A 21 19.50 -10.62 0.75
C ALA A 21 18.52 -11.79 0.89
N ILE A 22 18.95 -12.96 0.41
CA ILE A 22 18.30 -14.24 0.66
C ILE A 22 19.29 -15.07 1.50
N GLU A 23 18.94 -15.31 2.77
CA GLU A 23 19.76 -16.06 3.71
C GLU A 23 19.18 -17.46 3.92
N THR A 24 20.01 -18.51 3.90
CA THR A 24 19.61 -19.83 4.37
C THR A 24 20.04 -19.99 5.83
N ARG A 25 19.12 -20.36 6.72
CA ARG A 25 19.39 -20.61 8.13
C ARG A 25 18.87 -21.97 8.56
N VAL A 26 19.66 -22.68 9.35
CA VAL A 26 19.24 -23.91 10.01
C VAL A 26 18.53 -23.55 11.31
N ILE A 27 17.24 -23.85 11.42
CA ILE A 27 16.48 -23.72 12.66
C ILE A 27 15.92 -25.08 13.02
N LYS A 28 16.21 -25.56 14.24
CA LYS A 28 15.80 -26.89 14.72
C LYS A 28 16.22 -28.06 13.81
N GLY A 29 17.33 -27.92 13.08
CA GLY A 29 17.86 -28.96 12.19
C GLY A 29 17.27 -28.93 10.77
N GLU A 30 16.33 -28.03 10.48
CA GLU A 30 15.80 -27.81 9.13
C GLU A 30 16.43 -26.55 8.50
N GLU A 31 16.96 -26.68 7.28
CA GLU A 31 17.36 -25.54 6.47
C GLU A 31 16.11 -24.81 5.97
N LYS A 32 15.98 -23.54 6.35
CA LYS A 32 14.94 -22.65 5.86
C LYS A 32 15.55 -21.43 5.20
N THR A 33 15.02 -21.07 4.04
CA THR A 33 15.41 -19.85 3.33
C THR A 33 14.59 -18.67 3.85
N TYR A 34 15.26 -17.55 4.13
CA TYR A 34 14.72 -16.30 4.63
C TYR A 34 15.00 -15.17 3.64
N LEU A 35 14.00 -14.32 3.41
CA LEU A 35 14.14 -13.05 2.71
C LEU A 35 14.42 -11.94 3.73
N VAL A 36 15.46 -11.16 3.48
CA VAL A 36 15.78 -9.94 4.25
C VAL A 36 15.17 -8.74 3.52
N LEU A 37 14.10 -8.21 4.08
CA LEU A 37 13.33 -7.08 3.55
C LEU A 37 13.73 -5.81 4.29
N LYS A 38 14.24 -4.82 3.56
CA LYS A 38 14.57 -3.50 4.10
C LYS A 38 13.50 -2.50 3.72
N VAL A 39 12.70 -2.07 4.70
CA VAL A 39 11.62 -1.11 4.50
C VAL A 39 12.23 0.28 4.29
N LYS A 40 11.84 0.99 3.22
CA LYS A 40 12.33 2.36 2.96
C LYS A 40 11.92 3.34 4.07
N GLN A 41 10.74 3.12 4.63
CA GLN A 41 10.15 3.97 5.67
C GLN A 41 10.52 3.45 7.07
N GLY A 42 11.51 4.06 7.70
CA GLY A 42 11.80 3.86 9.14
C GLY A 42 12.97 2.93 9.50
N ASP A 43 13.92 2.69 8.59
CA ASP A 43 15.12 1.86 8.82
C ASP A 43 14.82 0.47 9.44
N LEU A 44 13.65 -0.07 9.12
CA LEU A 44 13.18 -1.36 9.62
C LEU A 44 13.64 -2.47 8.69
N THR A 45 14.32 -3.47 9.25
CA THR A 45 14.71 -4.70 8.54
C THR A 45 13.88 -5.87 9.04
N VAL A 46 13.13 -6.50 8.14
CA VAL A 46 12.24 -7.63 8.43
C VAL A 46 12.80 -8.90 7.78
N ARG A 47 12.84 -10.00 8.54
CA ARG A 47 13.26 -11.31 8.01
C ARG A 47 12.06 -12.23 7.92
N VAL A 48 11.70 -12.62 6.71
CA VAL A 48 10.50 -13.45 6.44
C VAL A 48 10.94 -14.81 5.88
N PRO A 49 10.49 -15.94 6.45
CA PRO A 49 10.72 -17.25 5.83
C PRO A 49 10.08 -17.29 4.44
N SER A 50 10.82 -17.75 3.44
CA SER A 50 10.36 -17.89 2.04
C SER A 50 9.02 -18.64 1.91
N GLU A 51 8.80 -19.66 2.74
CA GLU A 51 7.56 -20.45 2.80
C GLU A 51 6.35 -19.63 3.26
N ASN A 52 6.57 -18.56 4.02
CA ASN A 52 5.52 -17.74 4.63
C ASN A 52 5.33 -16.40 3.92
N VAL A 53 6.01 -16.15 2.81
CA VAL A 53 5.98 -14.83 2.15
C VAL A 53 4.57 -14.49 1.66
N ASP A 54 3.87 -15.47 1.07
CA ASP A 54 2.47 -15.35 0.66
C ASP A 54 1.53 -15.19 1.88
N LEU A 55 1.82 -15.89 2.98
CA LEU A 55 1.05 -15.84 4.24
C LEU A 55 1.19 -14.50 4.97
N VAL A 56 2.36 -13.86 4.86
CA VAL A 56 2.65 -12.56 5.46
C VAL A 56 2.16 -11.41 4.56
N GLY A 57 1.64 -11.73 3.36
CA GLY A 57 1.02 -10.77 2.45
C GLY A 57 2.02 -9.88 1.72
N VAL A 58 3.26 -10.35 1.55
CA VAL A 58 4.26 -9.65 0.73
C VAL A 58 3.81 -9.75 -0.72
N ARG A 59 3.58 -8.60 -1.35
CA ARG A 59 3.15 -8.51 -2.75
C ARG A 59 4.19 -7.83 -3.62
N ASP A 60 4.20 -8.16 -4.91
CA ASP A 60 4.98 -7.39 -5.87
C ASP A 60 4.48 -5.95 -5.94
N VAL A 61 5.40 -5.03 -6.25
CA VAL A 61 5.03 -3.66 -6.61
C VAL A 61 4.12 -3.72 -7.82
N VAL A 62 3.12 -2.84 -7.80
CA VAL A 62 2.15 -2.73 -8.88
C VAL A 62 2.87 -2.43 -10.20
N ASP A 63 2.62 -3.22 -11.23
CA ASP A 63 3.10 -2.94 -12.58
C ASP A 63 2.35 -1.75 -13.19
N SER A 64 2.78 -1.27 -14.37
CA SER A 64 2.10 -0.16 -15.05
C SER A 64 0.61 -0.44 -15.29
N ALA A 65 0.25 -1.70 -15.59
CA ALA A 65 -1.14 -2.10 -15.79
C ALA A 65 -1.97 -2.00 -14.51
N GLY A 66 -1.42 -2.37 -13.36
CA GLY A 66 -2.06 -2.19 -12.07
C GLY A 66 -2.10 -0.72 -11.64
N LEU A 67 -1.12 0.09 -12.03
CA LEU A 67 -1.14 1.54 -11.82
C LEU A 67 -2.28 2.21 -12.60
N ASP A 68 -2.48 1.81 -13.86
CA ASP A 68 -3.61 2.26 -14.66
C ASP A 68 -4.95 1.89 -13.99
N ARG A 69 -5.04 0.71 -13.37
CA ARG A 69 -6.24 0.34 -12.59
C ARG A 69 -6.44 1.24 -11.37
N VAL A 70 -5.37 1.57 -10.65
CA VAL A 70 -5.43 2.53 -9.53
C VAL A 70 -5.95 3.87 -10.01
N PHE A 71 -5.38 4.44 -11.08
CA PHE A 71 -5.83 5.71 -11.64
C PHE A 71 -7.27 5.66 -12.13
N ASN A 72 -7.69 4.56 -12.76
CA ASN A 72 -9.09 4.38 -13.16
C ASN A 72 -10.03 4.38 -11.95
N VAL A 73 -9.66 3.69 -10.86
CA VAL A 73 -10.47 3.66 -9.63
C VAL A 73 -10.57 5.04 -8.99
N LEU A 74 -9.48 5.81 -8.96
CA LEU A 74 -9.46 7.19 -8.47
C LEU A 74 -10.37 8.11 -9.30
N ARG A 75 -10.38 7.95 -10.63
CA ARG A 75 -11.20 8.72 -11.57
C ARG A 75 -12.66 8.29 -11.65
N GLN A 76 -13.00 7.09 -11.17
CA GLN A 76 -14.37 6.58 -11.27
C GLN A 76 -15.38 7.51 -10.60
N PRO A 77 -16.52 7.81 -11.26
CA PRO A 77 -17.59 8.58 -10.65
C PRO A 77 -18.25 7.73 -9.55
N TYR A 78 -18.31 8.31 -8.36
CA TYR A 78 -19.12 7.94 -7.19
C TYR A 78 -19.49 6.45 -7.00
N THR A 79 -18.92 5.80 -5.98
CA THR A 79 -19.49 4.56 -5.42
C THR A 79 -20.35 4.90 -4.21
N GLU A 80 -21.52 4.27 -4.11
CA GLU A 80 -22.48 4.46 -3.03
C GLU A 80 -21.86 4.10 -1.67
N GLU A 81 -21.73 5.08 -0.76
CA GLU A 81 -21.20 4.86 0.58
C GLU A 81 -22.31 4.51 1.59
N PRO A 82 -22.03 3.67 2.61
CA PRO A 82 -22.94 3.50 3.73
C PRO A 82 -23.16 4.82 4.47
N THR A 83 -24.43 5.20 4.67
CA THR A 83 -24.79 6.45 5.37
C THR A 83 -24.32 6.48 6.82
N ASN A 84 -24.13 5.31 7.45
CA ASN A 84 -23.70 5.18 8.84
C ASN A 84 -22.16 5.33 8.97
N TRP A 85 -21.74 6.41 9.63
CA TRP A 85 -20.34 6.75 9.90
C TRP A 85 -19.52 5.59 10.49
N SER A 86 -20.05 4.88 11.49
CA SER A 86 -19.32 3.81 12.18
C SER A 86 -19.05 2.62 11.27
N ARG A 87 -20.03 2.26 10.42
CA ARG A 87 -19.87 1.20 9.42
C ARG A 87 -18.87 1.60 8.34
N ARG A 88 -18.92 2.84 7.85
CA ARG A 88 -17.94 3.36 6.88
C ARG A 88 -16.53 3.34 7.46
N TYR A 89 -16.34 3.89 8.66
CA TYR A 89 -15.02 3.94 9.29
C TYR A 89 -14.42 2.54 9.45
N LYS A 90 -15.23 1.57 9.89
CA LYS A 90 -14.79 0.17 10.01
C LYS A 90 -14.46 -0.45 8.64
N ALA A 91 -15.30 -0.24 7.63
CA ALA A 91 -15.06 -0.76 6.28
C ALA A 91 -13.77 -0.19 5.67
N ASN A 92 -13.53 1.12 5.82
CA ASN A 92 -12.30 1.76 5.34
C ASN A 92 -11.06 1.26 6.09
N LEU A 93 -11.20 0.97 7.39
CA LEU A 93 -10.12 0.38 8.17
C LEU A 93 -9.80 -1.05 7.72
N GLU A 94 -10.81 -1.86 7.41
CA GLU A 94 -10.64 -3.21 6.86
C GLU A 94 -10.01 -3.17 5.45
N LYS A 95 -10.43 -2.23 4.60
CA LYS A 95 -9.81 -1.99 3.29
C LYS A 95 -8.33 -1.63 3.43
N LEU A 96 -7.97 -0.73 4.35
CA LEU A 96 -6.58 -0.38 4.62
C LEU A 96 -5.78 -1.55 5.22
N ALA A 97 -6.41 -2.38 6.03
CA ALA A 97 -5.76 -3.55 6.62
C ALA A 97 -5.51 -4.67 5.62
N SER A 98 -6.30 -4.74 4.55
CA SER A 98 -6.14 -5.75 3.50
C SER A 98 -4.84 -5.61 2.69
N GLY A 99 -4.20 -4.44 2.71
CA GLY A 99 -2.96 -4.18 1.97
C GLY A 99 -3.12 -4.10 0.45
N ASP A 100 -4.33 -4.23 -0.08
CA ASP A 100 -4.65 -4.15 -1.51
C ASP A 100 -4.67 -2.69 -1.98
N VAL A 101 -3.76 -2.35 -2.89
CA VAL A 101 -3.58 -0.99 -3.43
C VAL A 101 -4.87 -0.43 -4.05
N ILE A 102 -5.69 -1.28 -4.66
CA ILE A 102 -6.94 -0.87 -5.29
C ILE A 102 -7.94 -0.43 -4.22
N LYS A 103 -8.05 -1.20 -3.13
CA LYS A 103 -8.91 -0.85 -2.00
C LYS A 103 -8.40 0.37 -1.24
N VAL A 104 -7.08 0.55 -1.15
CA VAL A 104 -6.49 1.78 -0.60
C VAL A 104 -6.87 2.98 -1.47
N ALA A 105 -6.79 2.86 -2.79
CA ALA A 105 -7.19 3.91 -3.72
C ALA A 105 -8.67 4.29 -3.59
N GLU A 106 -9.58 3.31 -3.41
CA GLU A 106 -10.98 3.57 -3.10
C GLU A 106 -11.14 4.42 -1.83
N VAL A 107 -10.44 4.05 -0.75
CA VAL A 107 -10.51 4.80 0.52
C VAL A 107 -10.00 6.23 0.36
N VAL A 108 -8.91 6.44 -0.39
CA VAL A 108 -8.37 7.78 -0.66
C VAL A 108 -9.39 8.61 -1.44
N ARG A 109 -9.95 8.07 -2.53
CA ARG A 109 -10.95 8.74 -3.37
C ARG A 109 -12.18 9.15 -2.56
N ASP A 110 -12.74 8.21 -1.81
CA ASP A 110 -14.00 8.39 -1.09
C ASP A 110 -13.83 9.42 0.04
N LEU A 111 -12.75 9.33 0.82
CA LEU A 111 -12.46 10.30 1.87
C LEU A 111 -12.09 11.68 1.32
N TYR A 112 -11.33 11.76 0.22
CA TYR A 112 -10.94 13.03 -0.40
C TYR A 112 -12.16 13.81 -0.89
N ARG A 113 -13.06 13.15 -1.64
CA ARG A 113 -14.30 13.78 -2.12
C ARG A 113 -15.22 14.21 -0.97
N ARG A 114 -15.28 13.40 0.08
CA ARG A 114 -16.04 13.73 1.28
C ARG A 114 -15.49 14.95 2.01
N ASP A 115 -14.17 15.11 2.08
CA ASP A 115 -13.55 16.29 2.67
C ASP A 115 -13.92 17.56 1.91
N LEU A 116 -14.02 17.49 0.57
CA LEU A 116 -14.47 18.59 -0.29
C LEU A 116 -15.96 18.94 -0.13
N ASP A 117 -16.85 17.95 0.02
CA ASP A 117 -18.31 18.17 0.11
C ASP A 117 -18.76 18.57 1.53
N ARG A 118 -18.36 17.78 2.54
CA ARG A 118 -18.93 17.88 3.91
C ARG A 118 -17.89 18.01 5.02
N GLY A 119 -16.61 17.85 4.68
CA GLY A 119 -15.50 17.77 5.64
C GLY A 119 -15.39 16.42 6.34
N LEU A 120 -14.18 16.13 6.82
CA LEU A 120 -13.86 14.91 7.57
C LEU A 120 -13.71 15.14 9.07
N SER A 121 -14.04 14.10 9.86
CA SER A 121 -13.67 14.04 11.27
C SER A 121 -12.15 13.89 11.46
N ALA A 122 -11.63 14.19 12.66
CA ALA A 122 -10.19 14.07 12.94
C ALA A 122 -9.63 12.66 12.69
N GLY A 123 -10.42 11.62 12.97
CA GLY A 123 -10.06 10.22 12.71
C GLY A 123 -9.98 9.92 11.20
N GLU A 124 -10.97 10.39 10.43
CA GLU A 124 -10.99 10.22 8.97
C GLU A 124 -9.88 11.03 8.29
N LYS A 125 -9.54 12.22 8.78
CA LYS A 125 -8.39 12.99 8.28
C LYS A 125 -7.07 12.23 8.46
N ARG A 126 -6.86 11.63 9.63
CA ARG A 126 -5.68 10.77 9.88
C ARG A 126 -5.69 9.54 8.98
N MET A 127 -6.86 8.94 8.76
CA MET A 127 -7.03 7.80 7.87
C MET A 127 -6.69 8.17 6.41
N LEU A 128 -7.20 9.29 5.91
CA LEU A 128 -6.90 9.80 4.58
C LEU A 128 -5.41 10.08 4.42
N ALA A 129 -4.77 10.75 5.38
CA ALA A 129 -3.34 11.03 5.34
C ALA A 129 -2.51 9.74 5.26
N LYS A 130 -2.84 8.74 6.08
CA LYS A 130 -2.17 7.43 6.06
C LYS A 130 -2.41 6.68 4.74
N ALA A 131 -3.64 6.70 4.23
CA ALA A 131 -3.99 6.07 2.97
C ALA A 131 -3.26 6.72 1.78
N LYS A 132 -3.21 8.06 1.74
CA LYS A 132 -2.43 8.82 0.75
C LYS A 132 -0.94 8.46 0.81
N GLN A 133 -0.36 8.43 2.01
CA GLN A 133 1.06 8.09 2.17
C GLN A 133 1.39 6.70 1.63
N ILE A 134 0.56 5.70 1.93
CA ILE A 134 0.72 4.34 1.37
C ILE A 134 0.67 4.38 -0.16
N LEU A 135 -0.33 5.05 -0.73
CA LEU A 135 -0.51 5.11 -2.18
C LEU A 135 0.62 5.87 -2.88
N ILE A 136 1.12 6.96 -2.28
CA ILE A 136 2.27 7.73 -2.77
C ILE A 136 3.53 6.86 -2.78
N SER A 137 3.80 6.13 -1.70
CA SER A 137 4.95 5.23 -1.65
C SER A 137 4.86 4.13 -2.71
N GLU A 138 3.66 3.61 -3.01
CA GLU A 138 3.45 2.64 -4.11
C GLU A 138 3.71 3.25 -5.49
N LEU A 139 3.11 4.42 -5.76
CA LEU A 139 3.27 5.18 -6.99
C LEU A 139 4.74 5.52 -7.25
N ALA A 140 5.45 6.00 -6.23
CA ALA A 140 6.86 6.34 -6.30
C ALA A 140 7.73 5.16 -6.78
N LEU A 141 7.35 3.94 -6.43
CA LEU A 141 8.13 2.76 -6.79
C LEU A 141 7.75 2.19 -8.15
N ALA A 142 6.45 2.19 -8.45
CA ALA A 142 5.96 1.77 -9.76
C ALA A 142 6.54 2.65 -10.87
N GLU A 143 6.53 3.98 -10.68
CA GLU A 143 7.04 4.97 -11.63
C GLU A 143 8.55 5.25 -11.46
N ARG A 144 9.23 4.63 -10.48
CA ARG A 144 10.64 4.91 -10.12
C ARG A 144 10.92 6.42 -9.96
N THR A 145 9.99 7.11 -9.31
CA THR A 145 10.01 8.55 -9.07
C THR A 145 10.11 8.86 -7.57
N ASP A 146 10.24 10.13 -7.24
CA ASP A 146 10.34 10.59 -5.85
C ASP A 146 8.93 10.68 -5.22
N GLU A 147 8.82 10.49 -3.89
CA GLU A 147 7.53 10.57 -3.19
C GLU A 147 6.85 11.94 -3.38
N GLU A 148 7.62 13.03 -3.48
CA GLU A 148 7.07 14.36 -3.79
C GLU A 148 6.37 14.41 -5.16
N LYS A 149 7.03 13.88 -6.21
CA LYS A 149 6.46 13.85 -7.56
C LYS A 149 5.23 12.94 -7.62
N ALA A 150 5.31 11.77 -6.99
CA ALA A 150 4.18 10.85 -6.87
C ALA A 150 3.00 11.50 -6.14
N GLY A 151 3.26 12.32 -5.11
CA GLY A 151 2.25 13.12 -4.42
C GLY A 151 1.55 14.13 -5.32
N VAL A 152 2.31 14.86 -6.14
CA VAL A 152 1.75 15.81 -7.12
C VAL A 152 0.85 15.10 -8.13
N ILE A 153 1.30 13.98 -8.69
CA ILE A 153 0.51 13.18 -9.64
C ILE A 153 -0.79 12.69 -8.98
N LEU A 154 -0.71 12.20 -7.74
CA LEU A 154 -1.88 11.75 -7.01
C LEU A 154 -2.91 12.87 -6.81
N ASP A 155 -2.44 14.06 -6.40
CA ASP A 155 -3.34 15.20 -6.19
C ASP A 155 -3.93 15.72 -7.51
N GLU A 156 -3.19 15.70 -8.63
CA GLU A 156 -3.72 16.01 -9.96
C GLU A 156 -4.83 15.04 -10.39
N VAL A 157 -4.63 13.73 -10.16
CA VAL A 157 -5.64 12.71 -10.49
C VAL A 157 -6.86 12.80 -9.58
N LEU A 158 -6.70 13.22 -8.33
CA LEU A 158 -7.82 13.44 -7.41
C LEU A 158 -8.62 14.71 -7.73
N ALA A 159 -7.99 15.69 -8.36
CA ALA A 159 -8.61 16.95 -8.77
C ALA A 159 -9.31 16.87 -10.15
N SER A 160 -9.06 15.81 -10.93
CA SER A 160 -9.69 15.55 -12.24
C SER A 160 -11.04 14.84 -12.12
#